data_AF-A0A817VIU6-F1
#
_entry.id   AF-A0A817VIU6-F1
#
_cell.length_a   1.000
_cell.length_b   1.000
_cell.length_c   1.000
_cell.angle_alpha   90.00
_cell.angle_beta   90.00
_cell.angle_gamma   90.00
#
_symmetry.space_group_name_H-M   'P 1'
#
loop_
_entity.id
_entity.type
_entity.pdbx_description
1 polymer ?
#
loop_
_entity_poly.entity_id
_entity_poly.type
_entity_poly.pdbx_seq_one_letter_code
_entity_poly.pdbx_strand_id
1 'polypeptide(L)'
;MLSVILFFVFISTAAGCSCTSRPPLDRDFKQTPIIFIGRVTTVNVNKQSQSSGIADYTMIVEEAFKGITSGSIIVVHSNTAGTNCGLAEIAVGARWQIWVYQDGWTDMCTRSTHNSDENRAELEKLAKSP
;
A
#
# COMPACT_ATOMS: atom_id res chain seq x y z
N MET A 1 10.03 -29.05 -50.95
CA MET A 1 9.71 -27.66 -50.55
C MET A 1 9.88 -27.56 -49.05
N LEU A 2 10.92 -26.85 -48.59
CA LEU A 2 11.27 -26.72 -47.17
C LEU A 2 10.57 -25.47 -46.61
N SER A 3 9.49 -25.64 -45.84
CA SER A 3 8.79 -24.52 -45.21
C SER A 3 9.58 -24.03 -44.00
N VAL A 4 10.20 -22.86 -44.11
CA VAL A 4 10.83 -22.14 -42.99
C VAL A 4 9.72 -21.45 -42.20
N ILE A 5 9.35 -22.03 -41.04
CA ILE A 5 8.45 -21.40 -40.08
C ILE A 5 9.26 -20.34 -39.32
N LEU A 6 9.11 -19.09 -39.73
CA LEU A 6 9.73 -17.94 -39.11
C LEU A 6 8.96 -17.59 -37.82
N PHE A 7 9.43 -18.11 -36.68
CA PHE A 7 8.91 -17.75 -35.35
C PHE A 7 9.35 -16.32 -34.98
N PHE A 8 8.50 -15.34 -35.25
CA PHE A 8 8.64 -13.99 -34.72
C PHE A 8 8.33 -13.99 -33.22
N VAL A 9 9.37 -14.05 -32.39
CA VAL A 9 9.26 -13.91 -30.94
C VAL A 9 9.07 -12.43 -30.61
N PHE A 10 7.83 -12.03 -30.35
CA PHE A 10 7.53 -10.71 -29.78
C PHE A 10 8.08 -10.65 -28.35
N ILE A 11 9.19 -9.94 -28.16
CA ILE A 11 9.81 -9.72 -26.87
C ILE A 11 8.91 -8.77 -26.08
N SER A 12 7.98 -9.32 -25.31
CA SER A 12 7.16 -8.53 -24.39
C SER A 12 8.01 -8.19 -23.17
N THR A 13 8.26 -6.91 -22.92
CA THR A 13 8.98 -6.46 -21.72
C THR A 13 8.02 -6.50 -20.53
N ALA A 14 8.19 -7.49 -19.65
CA ALA A 14 7.48 -7.51 -18.38
C ALA A 14 8.09 -6.44 -17.45
N ALA A 15 7.26 -5.49 -17.00
CA ALA A 15 7.62 -4.58 -15.93
C ALA A 15 7.23 -5.20 -14.59
N GLY A 16 8.16 -5.21 -13.64
CA GLY A 16 7.93 -5.68 -12.27
C GLY A 16 8.30 -4.59 -11.27
N CYS A 17 7.72 -4.66 -10.08
CA CYS A 17 8.05 -3.77 -8.99
C CYS A 17 9.10 -4.40 -8.08
N SER A 18 10.13 -3.63 -7.75
CA SER A 18 11.13 -3.99 -6.75
C SER A 18 11.29 -2.84 -5.77
N CYS A 19 11.13 -3.12 -4.49
CA CYS A 19 11.38 -2.15 -3.43
C CYS A 19 12.87 -2.14 -3.08
N THR A 20 13.38 -0.98 -2.70
CA THR A 20 14.68 -0.90 -2.04
C THR A 20 14.59 -1.54 -0.65
N SER A 21 15.74 -1.89 -0.06
CA SER A 21 15.77 -2.43 1.31
C SER A 21 15.10 -1.46 2.28
N ARG A 22 14.13 -1.98 3.05
CA ARG A 22 13.39 -1.17 4.03
C ARG A 22 14.36 -0.60 5.09
N PRO A 23 14.27 0.70 5.43
CA PRO A 23 15.06 1.27 6.51
C PRO A 23 14.66 0.66 7.86
N PRO A 24 15.47 0.79 8.93
CA PRO A 24 15.07 0.44 10.30
C PRO A 24 13.73 1.10 10.69
N LEU A 25 12.93 0.43 11.54
CA LEU A 25 11.56 0.83 11.86
C LEU A 25 11.49 2.26 12.43
N ASP A 26 12.41 2.63 13.30
CA ASP A 26 12.49 3.96 13.92
C ASP A 26 12.75 5.06 12.88
N ARG A 27 13.63 4.79 11.90
CA ARG A 27 13.92 5.72 10.80
C ARG A 27 12.71 5.87 9.88
N ASP A 28 12.08 4.75 9.52
CA ASP A 28 10.89 4.75 8.68
C ASP A 28 9.73 5.49 9.36
N PHE A 29 9.55 5.24 10.66
CA PHE A 29 8.53 5.91 11.48
C PHE A 29 8.72 7.42 11.49
N LYS A 30 9.97 7.90 11.59
CA LYS A 30 10.29 9.33 11.55
C LYS A 30 9.96 9.96 10.19
N GLN A 31 10.23 9.25 9.10
CA GLN A 31 10.04 9.73 7.74
C GLN A 31 8.58 9.67 7.26
N THR A 32 7.82 8.68 7.71
CA THR A 32 6.43 8.50 7.30
C THR A 32 5.52 9.47 8.05
N PRO A 33 4.70 10.29 7.37
CA PRO A 33 3.87 11.30 8.01
C PRO A 33 2.67 10.71 8.76
N ILE A 34 2.01 9.69 8.19
CA ILE A 34 0.76 9.12 8.72
C ILE A 34 0.93 7.61 8.89
N ILE A 35 0.66 7.12 10.10
CA ILE A 35 0.73 5.70 10.45
C ILE A 35 -0.44 5.35 11.35
N PHE A 36 -1.21 4.33 10.97
CA PHE A 36 -2.38 3.89 11.73
C PHE A 36 -2.73 2.42 11.48
N ILE A 37 -3.53 1.85 12.37
CA ILE A 37 -4.32 0.65 12.08
C ILE A 37 -5.76 1.08 11.82
N GLY A 38 -6.34 0.61 10.74
CA GLY A 38 -7.70 0.95 10.36
C GLY A 38 -8.42 -0.15 9.62
N ARG A 39 -9.72 0.06 9.45
CA ARG A 39 -10.60 -0.87 8.74
C ARG A 39 -11.14 -0.24 7.48
N VAL A 40 -11.06 -0.96 6.38
CA VAL A 40 -11.62 -0.52 5.10
C VAL A 40 -13.14 -0.54 5.17
N THR A 41 -13.76 0.58 4.82
CA THR A 41 -15.22 0.76 4.78
C THR A 41 -15.75 0.80 3.35
N THR A 42 -14.98 1.39 2.44
CA THR A 42 -15.32 1.50 1.02
C THR A 42 -14.08 1.31 0.16
N VAL A 43 -14.25 0.64 -0.97
CA VAL A 43 -13.22 0.53 -2.02
C VAL A 43 -13.81 1.10 -3.31
N ASN A 44 -13.24 2.20 -3.79
CA ASN A 44 -13.63 2.81 -5.06
C ASN A 44 -12.51 2.62 -6.08
N VAL A 45 -12.68 1.65 -6.99
CA VAL A 45 -11.73 1.44 -8.09
C VAL A 45 -12.01 2.46 -9.18
N ASN A 46 -11.03 3.31 -9.49
CA ASN A 46 -11.17 4.31 -10.54
C ASN A 46 -11.13 3.64 -11.92
N LYS A 47 -12.32 3.32 -12.46
CA LYS A 47 -12.49 2.70 -13.79
C LYS A 47 -12.08 3.61 -14.95
N GLN A 48 -11.89 4.91 -14.71
CA GLN A 48 -11.49 5.85 -15.74
C GLN A 48 -9.98 5.73 -16.04
N SER A 49 -9.20 5.21 -15.08
CA SER A 49 -7.83 4.79 -15.32
C SER A 49 -7.76 3.31 -15.70
N GLN A 50 -8.28 2.99 -16.88
CA GLN A 50 -8.32 1.61 -17.40
C GLN A 50 -6.93 0.97 -17.55
N SER A 51 -5.83 1.75 -17.48
CA SER A 51 -4.47 1.23 -17.57
C SER A 51 -3.71 1.16 -16.23
N SER A 52 -4.07 1.94 -15.20
CA SER A 52 -3.26 1.99 -13.97
C SER A 52 -3.84 1.19 -12.80
N GLY A 53 -5.16 0.94 -12.78
CA GLY A 53 -5.81 0.17 -11.72
C GLY A 53 -5.61 0.80 -10.34
N ILE A 54 -5.88 2.09 -10.19
CA ILE A 54 -5.83 2.78 -8.88
C ILE A 54 -7.16 2.60 -8.16
N ALA A 55 -7.11 2.41 -6.85
CA ALA A 55 -8.27 2.43 -5.98
C ALA A 55 -8.09 3.38 -4.79
N ASP A 56 -9.23 3.96 -4.42
CA ASP A 56 -9.38 4.77 -3.22
C ASP A 56 -9.99 3.88 -2.13
N TYR A 57 -9.29 3.78 -1.01
CA TYR A 57 -9.68 2.99 0.15
C TYR A 57 -10.12 3.95 1.26
N THR A 58 -11.42 4.05 1.49
CA THR A 58 -11.95 4.79 2.63
C THR A 58 -11.84 3.93 3.88
N MET A 59 -11.12 4.41 4.90
CA MET A 59 -10.83 3.65 6.11
C MET A 59 -11.27 4.41 7.34
N ILE A 60 -11.81 3.68 8.33
CA ILE A 60 -11.98 4.19 9.69
C ILE A 60 -10.72 3.86 10.49
N VAL A 61 -10.15 4.86 11.13
CA VAL A 61 -8.94 4.72 11.95
C VAL A 61 -9.32 4.09 13.29
N GLU A 62 -8.84 2.88 13.58
CA GLU A 62 -9.06 2.22 14.87
C GLU A 62 -7.98 2.63 15.88
N GLU A 63 -6.71 2.67 15.45
CA GLU A 63 -5.56 3.06 16.28
C GLU A 63 -4.65 4.02 15.50
N ALA A 64 -4.35 5.20 16.05
CA ALA A 64 -3.45 6.16 15.43
C ALA A 64 -2.07 6.15 16.11
N PHE A 65 -1.00 6.04 15.31
CA PHE A 65 0.38 6.11 15.80
C PHE A 65 1.07 7.41 15.41
N LYS A 66 0.71 8.00 14.26
CA LYS A 66 1.31 9.27 13.80
C LYS A 66 0.43 10.00 12.81
N GLY A 67 0.37 11.32 12.91
CA GLY A 67 -0.18 12.22 11.88
C GLY A 67 -1.71 12.17 11.68
N ILE A 68 -2.44 11.39 12.48
CA ILE A 68 -3.89 11.22 12.38
C ILE A 68 -4.49 10.94 13.77
N THR A 69 -5.81 10.98 13.89
CA THR A 69 -6.55 10.73 15.15
C THR A 69 -7.39 9.46 15.04
N SER A 70 -7.42 8.65 16.10
CA SER A 70 -8.32 7.49 16.20
C SER A 70 -9.79 7.91 16.06
N GLY A 71 -10.60 7.10 15.38
CA GLY A 71 -12.00 7.35 15.08
C GLY A 71 -12.25 8.24 13.84
N SER A 72 -11.20 8.85 13.28
CA SER A 72 -11.31 9.61 12.04
C SER A 72 -11.52 8.71 10.81
N ILE A 73 -11.99 9.30 9.70
CA ILE A 73 -12.07 8.66 8.40
C ILE A 73 -10.98 9.25 7.51
N ILE A 74 -10.25 8.39 6.80
CA ILE A 74 -9.22 8.77 5.83
C ILE A 74 -9.44 8.03 4.51
N VAL A 75 -9.11 8.68 3.39
CA VAL A 75 -9.02 8.04 2.08
C VAL A 75 -7.54 7.82 1.77
N VAL A 76 -7.20 6.58 1.43
CA VAL A 76 -5.84 6.18 1.06
C VAL A 76 -5.85 5.69 -0.38
N HIS A 77 -4.84 6.07 -1.15
CA HIS A 77 -4.71 5.69 -2.56
C HIS A 77 -3.66 4.59 -2.73
N SER A 78 -3.98 3.55 -3.50
CA SER A 78 -2.98 2.56 -3.93
C SER A 78 -3.35 1.95 -5.27
N ASN A 79 -2.37 1.38 -5.97
CA ASN A 79 -2.66 0.49 -7.08
C ASN A 79 -3.35 -0.78 -6.56
N THR A 80 -4.18 -1.40 -7.39
CA THR A 80 -5.01 -2.57 -7.06
C THR A 80 -4.30 -3.90 -7.30
N ALA A 81 -3.19 -3.88 -8.04
CA ALA A 81 -2.42 -5.06 -8.38
C ALA A 81 -1.00 -4.94 -7.84
N GLY A 82 -0.50 -6.04 -7.25
CA GLY A 82 0.90 -6.14 -6.82
C GLY A 82 1.87 -5.97 -7.99
N THR A 83 1.51 -6.37 -9.22
CA THR A 83 2.36 -6.12 -10.40
C THR A 83 2.58 -4.63 -10.68
N ASN A 84 1.70 -3.75 -10.19
CA ASN A 84 1.79 -2.29 -10.30
C ASN A 84 2.23 -1.64 -8.98
N CYS A 85 2.97 -2.36 -8.13
CA CYS A 85 3.44 -1.88 -6.83
C CYS A 85 2.31 -1.66 -5.81
N GLY A 86 1.08 -2.05 -6.12
CA GLY A 86 -0.06 -1.84 -5.25
C GLY A 86 -0.08 -2.72 -4.02
N LEU A 87 -0.89 -2.33 -3.03
CA LEU A 87 -1.28 -3.25 -1.98
C LEU A 87 -2.29 -4.25 -2.55
N ALA A 88 -1.92 -5.52 -2.55
CA ALA A 88 -2.80 -6.58 -3.00
C ALA A 88 -3.91 -6.86 -1.98
N GLU A 89 -5.08 -7.28 -2.47
CA GLU A 89 -6.15 -7.88 -1.65
C GLU A 89 -6.78 -6.97 -0.58
N ILE A 90 -6.75 -5.65 -0.77
CA ILE A 90 -7.51 -4.75 0.10
C ILE A 90 -9.00 -4.83 -0.24
N ALA A 91 -9.79 -5.35 0.69
CA ALA A 91 -11.24 -5.50 0.58
C ALA A 91 -11.99 -4.77 1.70
N VAL A 92 -13.27 -4.47 1.48
CA VAL A 92 -14.16 -3.92 2.52
C VAL A 92 -14.16 -4.85 3.74
N GLY A 93 -14.05 -4.26 4.93
CA GLY A 93 -13.98 -4.97 6.21
C GLY A 93 -12.57 -5.40 6.62
N ALA A 94 -11.61 -5.38 5.70
CA ALA A 94 -10.23 -5.75 6.01
C ALA A 94 -9.61 -4.75 6.99
N ARG A 95 -8.90 -5.28 7.99
CA ARG A 95 -8.12 -4.51 8.97
C ARG A 95 -6.67 -4.49 8.54
N TRP A 96 -6.05 -3.32 8.49
CA TRP A 96 -4.69 -3.14 8.00
C TRP A 96 -3.92 -2.18 8.89
N GLN A 97 -2.62 -2.43 9.04
CA GLN A 97 -1.67 -1.40 9.43
C GLN A 97 -1.22 -0.67 8.16
N ILE A 98 -1.42 0.64 8.12
CA ILE A 98 -1.17 1.47 6.94
C ILE A 98 -0.13 2.54 7.25
N TRP A 99 0.80 2.68 6.31
CA TRP A 99 1.84 3.69 6.27
C TRP A 99 1.63 4.54 5.01
N VAL A 100 1.31 5.82 5.18
CA VAL A 100 0.90 6.70 4.08
C VAL A 100 1.97 7.75 3.83
N TYR A 101 2.30 7.99 2.57
CA TYR A 101 3.11 9.11 2.12
C TYR A 101 2.36 10.45 2.29
N GLN A 102 3.07 11.56 2.07
CA GLN A 102 2.51 12.91 2.28
C GLN A 102 1.36 13.26 1.33
N ASP A 103 1.30 12.60 0.17
CA ASP A 103 0.29 12.80 -0.87
C ASP A 103 -0.94 11.87 -0.73
N GLY A 104 -1.03 11.12 0.37
CA GLY A 104 -2.14 10.19 0.61
C GLY A 104 -1.97 8.81 -0.04
N TRP A 105 -0.82 8.55 -0.67
CA TRP A 105 -0.53 7.27 -1.30
C TRP A 105 0.10 6.26 -0.35
N THR A 106 -0.13 4.98 -0.64
CA THR A 106 0.58 3.85 -0.06
C THR A 106 0.80 2.79 -1.14
N ASP A 107 1.82 1.96 -0.96
CA ASP A 107 2.22 0.94 -1.92
C ASP A 107 2.90 -0.24 -1.20
N MET A 108 3.28 -1.29 -1.94
CA MET A 108 3.94 -2.47 -1.38
C MET A 108 5.31 -2.20 -0.73
N CYS A 109 5.94 -1.07 -1.07
CA CYS A 109 7.25 -0.68 -0.59
C CYS A 109 7.19 0.04 0.75
N THR A 110 6.03 0.60 1.09
CA THR A 110 5.73 0.96 2.47
C THR A 110 5.73 -0.26 3.41
N ARG A 111 5.62 0.00 4.71
CA ARG A 111 5.41 -1.02 5.74
C ARG A 111 3.92 -1.37 5.95
N SER A 112 3.05 -0.96 5.02
CA SER A 112 1.65 -1.34 5.05
C SER A 112 1.49 -2.86 4.96
N THR A 113 0.62 -3.42 5.80
CA THR A 113 0.50 -4.88 5.98
C THR A 113 -0.90 -5.25 6.49
N HIS A 114 -1.39 -6.41 6.03
CA HIS A 114 -2.65 -6.99 6.48
C HIS A 114 -2.52 -7.59 7.90
N ASN A 115 -1.29 -7.92 8.32
CA ASN A 115 -1.00 -8.31 9.68
C ASN A 115 -0.97 -7.03 10.54
N SER A 116 -2.14 -6.54 10.93
CA SER A 116 -2.29 -5.27 11.66
C SER A 116 -1.52 -5.21 12.98
N ASP A 117 -1.11 -6.35 13.53
CA ASP A 117 -0.36 -6.40 14.79
C ASP A 117 1.17 -6.41 14.58
N GLU A 118 1.62 -6.40 13.32
CA GLU A 118 3.04 -6.39 12.95
C GLU A 118 3.72 -5.12 13.44
N ASN A 119 4.62 -5.25 14.41
CA ASN A 119 5.33 -4.15 15.08
C ASN A 119 4.44 -3.22 15.91
N ARG A 120 3.17 -3.56 16.17
CA ARG A 120 2.22 -2.71 16.92
C ARG A 120 2.78 -2.21 18.25
N ALA A 121 3.36 -3.10 19.05
CA ALA A 121 3.95 -2.74 20.35
C ALA A 121 5.16 -1.78 20.23
N GLU A 122 5.90 -1.85 19.13
CA GLU A 122 7.04 -0.96 18.89
C GLU A 122 6.57 0.40 18.37
N LEU A 123 5.54 0.43 17.52
CA LEU A 123 4.87 1.66 17.10
C LEU A 123 4.26 2.41 18.29
N GLU A 124 3.66 1.72 19.26
CA GLU A 124 3.18 2.35 20.49
C GLU A 124 4.31 3.01 21.30
N LYS A 125 5.51 2.41 21.31
CA LYS A 125 6.68 3.00 21.99
C LYS A 125 7.20 4.20 21.23
N LEU A 126 7.32 4.10 19.91
CA LEU A 126 7.78 5.18 19.04
C LEU A 126 6.82 6.38 19.07
N ALA A 127 5.51 6.15 19.06
CA ALA A 127 4.49 7.19 19.14
C ALA A 127 4.50 7.98 20.47
N LYS A 128 5.03 7.38 21.54
CA LYS A 128 5.20 8.01 22.86
C LYS A 128 6.56 8.69 23.05
N SER A 129 7.49 8.48 22.13
CA SER A 129 8.86 9.00 22.20
C SER A 129 8.94 10.25 21.30
N PRO A 130 8.83 11.47 21.86
CA PRO A 130 8.84 12.71 21.08
C PRO A 130 10.14 12.94 20.31
#